data_AF-A0A8S3FAL1-F1
#
_entry.id   AF-A0A8S3FAL1-F1
#
_cell.length_a   1.000
_cell.length_b   1.000
_cell.length_c   1.000
_cell.angle_alpha   90.00
_cell.angle_beta   90.00
_cell.angle_gamma   90.00
#
_symmetry.space_group_name_H-M   'P 1'
#
loop_
_entity.id
_entity.type
_entity.pdbx_description
1 polymer ?
#
loop_
_entity_poly.entity_id
_entity_poly.type
_entity_poly.pdbx_seq_one_letter_code
_entity_poly.pdbx_strand_id
1 'polypeptide(L)'
;SDEVAEVFLSKLRESLKRETVSTVENEQKSQEHINTTNEIRSCQPTSLSTPINTIISPIMNVVSPSPSSPLPSISTIITKTTSPSPSMSSPSPQPSSTTTTSCNNNNKRKSSNPITNPNRFDGTTEEELSKRLLSDILQPNLDIVFVGINPSLYAVHKGHHYGGPGNHFWKLLHMSDLIPNAFTADNDFRMPQYGIGFTNIVQRPSKAGSDITKDEITAGAELLMQKIKMYRPKIVAFNGRGRF
;
A
#
# COMPACT_ATOMS: atom_id res chain seq x y z
N SER A 1 10.04 14.15 12.84
CA SER A 1 10.47 13.09 11.92
C SER A 1 9.90 11.73 12.32
N ASP A 2 9.80 11.43 13.61
CA ASP A 2 9.25 10.15 14.11
C ASP A 2 7.76 10.23 14.49
N GLU A 3 7.26 11.39 14.91
CA GLU A 3 5.85 11.57 15.29
C GLU A 3 4.88 11.33 14.11
N VAL A 4 5.25 11.74 12.90
CA VAL A 4 4.43 11.48 11.69
C VAL A 4 4.42 9.99 11.34
N ALA A 5 5.52 9.29 11.61
CA ALA A 5 5.63 7.85 11.41
C ALA A 5 4.73 7.11 12.39
N GLU A 6 4.80 7.44 13.67
CA GLU A 6 3.98 6.84 14.72
C GLU A 6 2.49 7.07 14.47
N VAL A 7 2.08 8.25 14.01
CA VAL A 7 0.68 8.52 13.66
C VAL A 7 0.22 7.67 12.47
N PHE A 8 1.06 7.50 11.46
CA PHE A 8 0.73 6.64 10.30
C PHE A 8 0.64 5.17 10.71
N LEU A 9 1.64 4.67 11.43
CA LEU A 9 1.70 3.28 11.91
C LEU A 9 0.55 2.97 12.87
N SER A 10 0.23 3.90 13.77
CA SER A 10 -0.92 3.78 14.67
C SER A 10 -2.22 3.67 13.89
N LYS A 11 -2.47 4.56 12.92
CA LYS A 11 -3.68 4.51 12.09
C LYS A 11 -3.77 3.25 11.24
N LEU A 12 -2.65 2.80 10.68
CA LEU A 12 -2.58 1.57 9.91
C LEU A 12 -2.91 0.37 10.81
N ARG A 13 -2.28 0.27 11.99
CA ARG A 13 -2.57 -0.78 12.99
C ARG A 13 -4.03 -0.75 13.44
N GLU A 14 -4.60 0.43 13.70
CA GLU A 14 -6.02 0.55 14.07
C GLU A 14 -6.97 0.19 12.92
N SER A 15 -6.57 0.44 11.67
CA SER A 15 -7.34 -0.01 10.50
C SER A 15 -7.30 -1.53 10.35
N LEU A 16 -6.13 -2.14 10.54
CA LEU A 16 -5.94 -3.60 10.52
C LEU A 16 -6.71 -4.29 11.67
N LYS A 17 -6.70 -3.72 12.88
CA LYS A 17 -7.43 -4.26 14.04
C LYS A 17 -8.95 -4.24 13.86
N ARG A 18 -9.50 -3.14 13.32
CA ARG A 18 -10.95 -3.01 13.08
C ARG A 18 -11.46 -4.07 12.10
N GLU A 19 -10.63 -4.44 11.14
CA GLU A 19 -10.95 -5.54 10.24
C GLU A 19 -10.99 -6.87 10.98
N THR A 20 -9.98 -7.20 11.81
CA THR A 20 -9.97 -8.46 12.58
C THR A 20 -11.22 -8.62 13.43
N VAL A 21 -11.69 -7.55 14.06
CA VAL A 21 -12.94 -7.54 14.83
C VAL A 21 -14.15 -7.73 13.91
N SER A 22 -14.21 -7.06 12.75
CA SER A 22 -15.32 -7.23 11.81
C SER A 22 -15.40 -8.64 11.20
N THR A 23 -14.27 -9.29 10.95
CA THR A 23 -14.24 -10.67 10.44
C THR A 23 -14.75 -11.65 11.48
N VAL A 24 -14.31 -11.49 12.75
CA VAL A 24 -14.76 -12.32 13.87
C VAL A 24 -16.26 -12.12 14.16
N GLU A 25 -16.76 -10.88 14.12
CA GLU A 25 -18.19 -10.61 14.31
C GLU A 25 -19.06 -11.19 13.17
N ASN A 26 -18.57 -11.14 11.94
CA ASN A 26 -19.27 -11.71 10.78
C ASN A 26 -19.28 -13.25 10.80
N GLU A 27 -18.18 -13.88 11.23
CA GLU A 27 -18.13 -15.32 11.47
C GLU A 27 -19.08 -15.74 12.59
N GLN A 28 -19.11 -14.98 13.69
CA GLN A 28 -19.96 -15.28 14.84
C GLN A 28 -21.46 -15.11 14.53
N LYS A 29 -21.85 -14.07 13.78
CA LYS A 29 -23.23 -13.94 13.26
C LYS A 29 -23.62 -15.04 12.28
N SER A 30 -22.67 -15.48 11.44
CA SER A 30 -22.91 -16.60 10.51
C SER A 30 -23.15 -17.90 11.28
N GLN A 31 -22.41 -18.12 12.37
CA GLN A 31 -22.55 -19.30 13.22
C GLN A 31 -23.85 -19.27 14.06
N GLU A 32 -24.26 -18.10 14.57
CA GLU A 32 -25.57 -17.93 15.24
C GLU A 32 -26.74 -18.23 14.30
N HIS A 33 -26.69 -17.75 13.05
CA HIS A 33 -27.75 -18.00 12.07
C HIS A 33 -27.87 -19.49 11.71
N ILE A 34 -26.75 -20.21 11.62
CA ILE A 34 -26.72 -21.67 11.43
C ILE A 34 -27.34 -22.39 12.63
N ASN A 35 -27.01 -21.96 13.86
CA ASN A 35 -27.52 -22.59 15.08
C ASN A 35 -29.03 -22.35 15.27
N THR A 36 -29.54 -21.14 14.99
CA THR A 36 -30.98 -20.84 15.02
C THR A 36 -31.75 -21.64 13.97
N THR A 37 -31.17 -21.83 12.77
CA THR A 37 -31.79 -22.64 11.72
C THR A 37 -31.88 -24.13 12.08
N ASN A 38 -30.91 -24.64 12.84
CA ASN A 38 -30.92 -26.02 13.33
C ASN A 38 -31.89 -26.24 14.51
N GLU A 39 -32.07 -25.26 15.41
CA GLU A 39 -33.08 -25.36 16.48
C GLU A 39 -34.51 -25.34 15.94
N ILE A 40 -34.81 -24.52 14.93
CA ILE A 40 -36.14 -24.48 14.30
C ILE A 40 -36.49 -25.82 13.64
N ARG A 41 -35.49 -26.56 13.15
CA ARG A 41 -35.70 -27.90 12.57
C ARG A 41 -35.90 -29.01 13.61
N SER A 42 -35.57 -28.75 14.88
CA SER A 42 -35.74 -29.71 15.99
C SER A 42 -37.12 -29.63 16.67
N CYS A 43 -37.97 -28.66 16.32
CA CYS A 43 -39.29 -28.46 16.90
C CYS A 43 -40.39 -28.60 15.84
N GLN A 44 -40.68 -29.84 15.40
CA GLN A 44 -41.97 -30.15 14.77
C GLN A 44 -42.61 -31.38 15.44
N PRO A 45 -43.90 -31.30 15.83
CA PRO A 45 -44.60 -32.43 16.43
C PRO A 45 -44.96 -33.48 15.38
N THR A 46 -44.71 -34.75 15.74
CA THR A 46 -45.10 -35.94 14.98
C THR A 46 -46.60 -36.20 15.07
N SER A 47 -47.30 -36.32 13.92
CA SER A 47 -48.56 -37.07 13.84
C SER A 47 -48.77 -37.75 12.47
N LEU A 48 -48.85 -39.09 12.54
CA LEU A 48 -49.43 -40.14 11.71
C LEU A 48 -49.73 -40.00 10.19
N SER A 49 -49.28 -41.06 9.48
CA SER A 49 -49.98 -41.90 8.48
C SER A 49 -50.04 -41.49 7.00
N THR A 50 -49.25 -42.16 6.16
CA THR A 50 -49.69 -43.20 5.17
C THR A 50 -48.48 -43.78 4.41
N PRO A 51 -48.56 -45.02 3.89
CA PRO A 51 -47.43 -45.66 3.19
C PRO A 51 -47.53 -45.47 1.67
N ILE A 52 -46.40 -45.50 0.94
CA ILE A 52 -46.22 -46.08 -0.40
C ILE A 52 -44.74 -46.01 -0.80
N ASN A 53 -44.13 -47.20 -0.90
CA ASN A 53 -43.19 -47.71 -1.90
C ASN A 53 -42.03 -46.85 -2.49
N THR A 54 -40.83 -47.42 -2.29
CA THR A 54 -39.79 -47.72 -3.31
C THR A 54 -38.84 -46.58 -3.69
N ILE A 55 -37.54 -46.70 -3.34
CA ILE A 55 -36.43 -47.19 -4.18
C ILE A 55 -35.12 -47.17 -3.35
N ILE A 56 -34.36 -48.25 -3.49
CA ILE A 56 -33.05 -48.54 -2.89
C ILE A 56 -31.92 -47.81 -3.65
N SER A 57 -30.85 -47.48 -2.91
CA SER A 57 -29.42 -47.29 -3.30
C SER A 57 -28.87 -45.85 -3.36
N PRO A 58 -27.54 -45.67 -3.21
CA PRO A 58 -26.84 -45.90 -1.95
C PRO A 58 -25.96 -44.71 -1.51
N ILE A 59 -25.53 -44.82 -0.26
CA ILE A 59 -24.52 -44.00 0.43
C ILE A 59 -23.24 -43.89 -0.41
N MET A 60 -22.83 -42.64 -0.67
CA MET A 60 -21.43 -42.29 -0.96
C MET A 60 -21.01 -41.25 0.07
N ASN A 61 -20.28 -41.71 1.09
CA ASN A 61 -19.36 -40.90 1.85
C ASN A 61 -18.37 -40.25 0.87
N VAL A 62 -18.31 -38.93 0.83
CA VAL A 62 -17.18 -38.23 0.22
C VAL A 62 -16.51 -37.39 1.29
N VAL A 63 -15.43 -37.98 1.79
CA VAL A 63 -14.34 -37.40 2.56
C VAL A 63 -13.85 -36.12 1.89
N SER A 64 -13.75 -35.04 2.67
CA SER A 64 -13.01 -33.83 2.32
C SER A 64 -11.51 -34.12 2.19
N PRO A 65 -10.83 -33.65 1.13
CA PRO A 65 -9.38 -33.49 1.17
C PRO A 65 -9.03 -32.01 1.39
N SER A 66 -8.38 -31.73 2.53
CA SER A 66 -7.49 -30.59 2.66
C SER A 66 -6.24 -30.81 1.80
N PRO A 67 -5.73 -29.79 1.11
CA PRO A 67 -4.33 -29.77 0.71
C PRO A 67 -3.55 -28.77 1.57
N SER A 68 -2.80 -29.32 2.52
CA SER A 68 -1.58 -28.73 3.04
C SER A 68 -0.48 -28.86 1.96
N SER A 69 0.23 -27.77 1.68
CA SER A 69 1.45 -27.79 0.88
C SER A 69 2.51 -26.94 1.58
N PRO A 70 3.71 -27.49 1.84
CA PRO A 70 4.81 -26.74 2.44
C PRO A 70 5.59 -25.93 1.38
N LEU A 71 6.11 -24.77 1.80
CA LEU A 71 7.11 -24.00 1.03
C LEU A 71 8.42 -24.79 0.89
N PRO A 72 9.14 -24.68 -0.24
CA PRO A 72 10.51 -25.17 -0.33
C PRO A 72 11.50 -24.17 0.30
N SER A 73 12.27 -24.67 1.26
CA SER A 73 13.51 -24.06 1.77
C SER A 73 14.63 -24.22 0.73
N ILE A 74 15.18 -23.12 0.23
CA ILE A 74 16.41 -23.16 -0.56
C ILE A 74 17.59 -22.93 0.38
N SER A 75 18.37 -23.99 0.55
CA SER A 75 19.64 -23.99 1.27
C SER A 75 20.74 -23.34 0.45
N THR A 76 21.48 -22.47 1.13
CA THR A 76 22.90 -22.17 1.00
C THR A 76 23.70 -23.06 0.04
N ILE A 77 24.23 -22.46 -1.04
CA ILE A 77 25.45 -22.96 -1.69
C ILE A 77 26.53 -21.90 -1.51
N ILE A 78 27.41 -22.17 -0.54
CA ILE A 78 28.73 -21.57 -0.40
C ILE A 78 29.58 -22.18 -1.53
N THR A 79 30.07 -21.36 -2.45
CA THR A 79 31.27 -21.70 -3.20
C THR A 79 32.32 -20.62 -3.00
N LYS A 80 33.49 -21.13 -2.62
CA LYS A 80 34.69 -20.46 -2.15
C LYS A 80 35.68 -20.53 -3.30
N THR A 81 36.06 -19.40 -3.88
CA THR A 81 37.19 -19.30 -4.82
C THR A 81 37.85 -17.93 -4.68
N THR A 82 38.87 -17.83 -3.83
CA THR A 82 40.30 -17.68 -4.21
C THR A 82 40.62 -16.44 -5.06
N SER A 83 41.27 -15.48 -4.40
CA SER A 83 42.05 -14.38 -4.96
C SER A 83 43.20 -14.89 -5.86
N PRO A 84 43.79 -14.02 -6.69
CA PRO A 84 45.01 -13.36 -6.23
C PRO A 84 45.12 -11.86 -6.58
N SER A 85 45.85 -11.14 -5.73
CA SER A 85 46.38 -9.79 -5.94
C SER A 85 47.38 -9.73 -7.11
N PRO A 86 47.69 -8.52 -7.61
CA PRO A 86 49.05 -8.04 -7.39
C PRO A 86 49.14 -6.56 -6.96
N SER A 87 50.29 -6.28 -6.38
CA SER A 87 50.76 -5.10 -5.66
C SER A 87 51.39 -4.00 -6.53
N MET A 88 51.54 -2.81 -5.91
CA MET A 88 52.44 -1.66 -6.20
C MET A 88 51.89 -0.65 -7.25
N SER A 89 51.89 0.68 -7.05
CA SER A 89 52.82 1.57 -6.33
C SER A 89 52.17 2.93 -5.98
N SER A 90 52.62 3.58 -4.90
CA SER A 90 52.37 5.00 -4.53
C SER A 90 53.13 5.98 -5.45
N PRO A 91 52.86 7.31 -5.46
CA PRO A 91 53.29 8.20 -4.36
C PRO A 91 52.33 9.37 -4.01
N SER A 92 52.40 9.82 -2.75
CA SER A 92 51.98 11.18 -2.31
C SER A 92 53.08 12.21 -2.57
N PRO A 93 52.75 13.51 -2.59
CA PRO A 93 53.16 14.36 -1.47
C PRO A 93 52.08 15.36 -0.96
N GLN A 94 52.12 15.62 0.35
CA GLN A 94 51.45 16.69 1.14
C GLN A 94 52.22 18.05 1.01
N PRO A 95 51.94 19.13 1.81
CA PRO A 95 50.70 19.89 2.04
C PRO A 95 50.93 21.45 2.06
N SER A 96 49.88 22.26 1.96
CA SER A 96 49.82 23.67 2.41
C SER A 96 48.39 24.18 2.21
N SER A 97 47.73 25.00 3.03
CA SER A 97 48.06 25.76 4.23
C SER A 97 46.76 26.25 4.85
N THR A 98 46.79 26.43 6.17
CA THR A 98 45.84 27.05 7.08
C THR A 98 45.32 28.42 6.61
N THR A 99 44.02 28.70 6.78
CA THR A 99 43.54 30.02 7.21
C THR A 99 42.25 29.89 8.02
N THR A 100 42.37 30.20 9.30
CA THR A 100 41.31 30.53 10.24
C THR A 100 40.58 31.80 9.83
N THR A 101 39.25 31.82 9.85
CA THR A 101 38.48 33.03 10.15
C THR A 101 37.13 32.65 10.77
N SER A 102 37.03 32.87 12.08
CA SER A 102 35.77 33.06 12.80
C SER A 102 35.21 34.43 12.44
N CYS A 103 33.88 34.55 12.22
CA CYS A 103 33.09 35.74 12.53
C CYS A 103 31.58 35.41 12.46
N ASN A 104 30.90 35.61 13.59
CA ASN A 104 29.45 35.79 13.71
C ASN A 104 28.97 37.00 12.90
N ASN A 105 27.78 36.93 12.28
CA ASN A 105 26.66 37.83 12.59
C ASN A 105 25.44 37.60 11.67
N ASN A 106 24.30 37.42 12.34
CA ASN A 106 22.96 37.91 12.03
C ASN A 106 22.77 38.61 10.68
N ASN A 107 21.96 38.02 9.80
CA ASN A 107 21.16 38.78 8.85
C ASN A 107 19.81 38.09 8.55
N LYS A 108 18.74 38.78 8.94
CA LYS A 108 17.36 38.61 8.46
C LYS A 108 17.39 38.43 6.94
N ARG A 109 17.10 37.23 6.43
CA ARG A 109 16.85 37.04 5.00
C ARG A 109 15.38 37.30 4.71
N LYS A 110 15.15 38.44 4.07
CA LYS A 110 13.92 38.83 3.38
C LYS A 110 13.44 37.69 2.48
N SER A 111 12.13 37.46 2.54
CA SER A 111 11.36 36.70 1.55
C SER A 111 11.79 37.11 0.14
N SER A 112 12.38 36.16 -0.58
CA SER A 112 12.65 36.28 -2.02
C SER A 112 11.84 35.20 -2.72
N ASN A 113 11.14 35.60 -3.79
CA ASN A 113 10.25 34.79 -4.61
C ASN A 113 10.84 33.40 -4.92
N PRO A 114 10.02 32.34 -5.01
CA PRO A 114 10.54 30.99 -5.22
C PRO A 114 11.21 30.92 -6.58
N ILE A 115 12.53 30.75 -6.56
CA ILE A 115 13.33 30.43 -7.73
C ILE A 115 12.82 29.07 -8.22
N THR A 116 12.02 29.06 -9.30
CA THR A 116 11.70 27.85 -10.05
C THR A 116 12.99 27.32 -10.62
N ASN A 117 13.57 26.32 -9.95
CA ASN A 117 14.79 25.66 -10.42
C ASN A 117 14.45 24.99 -11.76
N PRO A 118 15.02 25.46 -12.90
CA PRO A 118 14.55 25.09 -14.23
C PRO A 118 14.77 23.61 -14.58
N ASN A 119 15.53 22.87 -13.76
CA ASN A 119 15.83 21.44 -13.93
C ASN A 119 15.11 20.51 -12.96
N ARG A 120 14.01 20.94 -12.31
CA ARG A 120 13.29 20.08 -11.35
C ARG A 120 12.72 18.80 -12.00
N PHE A 121 12.34 18.87 -13.27
CA PHE A 121 11.66 17.81 -14.02
C PHE A 121 12.38 17.48 -15.34
N ASP A 122 13.71 17.58 -15.36
CA ASP A 122 14.54 17.17 -16.50
C ASP A 122 14.11 17.81 -17.85
N GLY A 123 13.67 19.07 -17.82
CA GLY A 123 13.19 19.81 -18.99
C GLY A 123 11.69 19.70 -19.29
N THR A 124 10.95 18.86 -18.57
CA THR A 124 9.48 18.78 -18.70
C THR A 124 8.80 19.96 -18.00
N THR A 125 7.84 20.60 -18.66
CA THR A 125 7.12 21.73 -18.07
C THR A 125 6.05 21.27 -17.08
N GLU A 126 5.71 22.13 -16.13
CA GLU A 126 4.65 21.84 -15.15
C GLU A 126 3.28 21.75 -15.82
N GLU A 127 3.05 22.54 -16.87
CA GLU A 127 1.84 22.52 -17.68
C GLU A 127 1.69 21.17 -18.39
N GLU A 128 2.78 20.60 -18.92
CA GLU A 128 2.76 19.28 -19.53
C GLU A 128 2.46 18.19 -18.50
N LEU A 129 3.11 18.23 -17.34
CA LEU A 129 2.88 17.26 -16.27
C LEU A 129 1.45 17.34 -15.72
N SER A 130 0.84 18.52 -15.67
CA SER A 130 -0.54 18.71 -15.20
C SER A 130 -1.60 18.05 -16.10
N LYS A 131 -1.23 17.72 -17.34
CA LYS A 131 -2.11 17.08 -18.34
C LYS A 131 -1.91 15.56 -18.42
N ARG A 132 -0.84 15.03 -17.83
CA ARG A 132 -0.58 13.59 -17.75
C ARG A 132 -1.38 12.98 -16.60
N LEU A 133 -1.60 11.68 -16.66
CA LEU A 133 -2.22 10.92 -15.57
C LEU A 133 -1.20 9.95 -14.99
N LEU A 134 -1.38 9.61 -13.71
CA LEU A 134 -0.67 8.52 -13.07
C LEU A 134 -1.59 7.30 -13.03
N SER A 135 -1.15 6.20 -13.64
CA SER A 135 -1.93 4.97 -13.71
C SER A 135 -2.15 4.36 -12.34
N ASP A 136 -3.36 3.84 -12.11
CA ASP A 136 -3.63 3.05 -10.91
C ASP A 136 -2.94 1.69 -10.97
N ILE A 137 -2.63 1.14 -9.80
CA ILE A 137 -2.14 -0.22 -9.62
C ILE A 137 -3.20 -0.97 -8.83
N LEU A 138 -4.15 -1.57 -9.55
CA LEU A 138 -5.29 -2.29 -8.99
C LEU A 138 -5.42 -3.67 -9.63
N GLN A 139 -5.64 -4.68 -8.79
CA GLN A 139 -5.89 -6.06 -9.19
C GLN A 139 -6.94 -6.66 -8.25
N PRO A 140 -7.68 -7.70 -8.67
CA PRO A 140 -8.54 -8.46 -7.75
C PRO A 140 -7.74 -9.06 -6.59
N ASN A 141 -8.38 -9.27 -5.45
CA ASN A 141 -7.82 -9.98 -4.28
C ASN A 141 -6.62 -9.30 -3.60
N LEU A 142 -6.48 -7.98 -3.73
CA LEU A 142 -5.51 -7.22 -2.94
C LEU A 142 -5.93 -7.16 -1.46
N ASP A 143 -4.96 -7.25 -0.57
CA ASP A 143 -5.17 -7.09 0.87
C ASP A 143 -5.44 -5.62 1.22
N ILE A 144 -4.68 -4.70 0.62
CA ILE A 144 -4.80 -3.27 0.91
C ILE A 144 -4.66 -2.43 -0.35
N VAL A 145 -5.53 -1.44 -0.50
CA VAL A 145 -5.40 -0.38 -1.51
C VAL A 145 -5.17 0.94 -0.79
N PHE A 146 -4.02 1.55 -1.03
CA PHE A 146 -3.73 2.90 -0.57
C PHE A 146 -4.36 3.92 -1.53
N VAL A 147 -5.15 4.82 -0.97
CA VAL A 147 -5.85 5.87 -1.70
C VAL A 147 -5.20 7.22 -1.37
N GLY A 148 -4.45 7.78 -2.31
CA GLY A 148 -3.95 9.16 -2.22
C GLY A 148 -5.05 10.19 -2.53
N ILE A 149 -4.78 11.46 -2.19
CA ILE A 149 -5.65 12.58 -2.58
C ILE A 149 -5.59 12.77 -4.10
N ASN A 150 -4.41 13.09 -4.60
CA ASN A 150 -4.15 13.29 -6.02
C ASN A 150 -2.65 13.15 -6.33
N PRO A 151 -2.26 12.84 -7.57
CA PRO A 151 -0.86 12.79 -7.94
C PRO A 151 -0.19 14.16 -7.80
N SER A 152 1.01 14.19 -7.21
CA SER A 152 1.89 15.36 -7.34
C SER A 152 2.52 15.41 -8.72
N LEU A 153 2.91 16.60 -9.19
CA LEU A 153 3.68 16.73 -10.44
C LEU A 153 4.93 15.84 -10.46
N TYR A 154 5.58 15.64 -9.31
CA TYR A 154 6.76 14.79 -9.21
C TYR A 154 6.44 13.30 -9.36
N ALA A 155 5.34 12.84 -8.77
CA ALA A 155 4.88 11.46 -8.93
C ALA A 155 4.54 11.16 -10.40
N VAL A 156 3.93 12.13 -11.09
CA VAL A 156 3.62 12.02 -12.53
C VAL A 156 4.87 12.09 -13.39
N HIS A 157 5.82 12.97 -13.07
CA HIS A 157 7.12 13.04 -13.75
C HIS A 157 7.87 11.71 -13.68
N LYS A 158 7.88 11.09 -12.50
CA LYS A 158 8.48 9.76 -12.29
C LYS A 158 7.64 8.62 -12.85
N GLY A 159 6.33 8.82 -13.01
CA GLY A 159 5.40 7.74 -13.34
C GLY A 159 5.15 6.76 -12.20
N HIS A 160 5.45 7.15 -10.95
CA HIS A 160 5.42 6.26 -9.79
C HIS A 160 4.69 6.84 -8.58
N HIS A 161 3.94 5.99 -7.89
CA HIS A 161 3.17 6.38 -6.70
C HIS A 161 4.10 6.83 -5.56
N TYR A 162 3.71 7.94 -4.93
CA TYR A 162 4.45 8.55 -3.82
C TYR A 162 5.93 8.84 -4.11
N GLY A 163 6.32 9.05 -5.38
CA GLY A 163 7.71 9.29 -5.78
C GLY A 163 8.33 10.63 -5.41
N GLY A 164 7.60 11.53 -4.74
CA GLY A 164 8.12 12.84 -4.34
C GLY A 164 9.26 12.73 -3.30
N PRO A 165 10.34 13.53 -3.41
CA PRO A 165 11.52 13.40 -2.54
C PRO A 165 11.26 13.68 -1.05
N GLY A 166 10.17 14.38 -0.72
CA GLY A 166 9.74 14.62 0.67
C GLY A 166 8.62 13.68 1.15
N ASN A 167 8.24 12.68 0.34
CA ASN A 167 7.17 11.75 0.70
C ASN A 167 7.73 10.63 1.58
N HIS A 168 7.06 10.37 2.70
CA HIS A 168 7.49 9.36 3.67
C HIS A 168 6.87 7.98 3.44
N PHE A 169 5.95 7.83 2.50
CA PHE A 169 5.16 6.62 2.31
C PHE A 169 6.01 5.35 2.26
N TRP A 170 7.02 5.30 1.38
CA TRP A 170 7.86 4.12 1.18
C TRP A 170 8.69 3.76 2.42
N LYS A 171 9.22 4.78 3.11
CA LYS A 171 9.91 4.59 4.39
C LYS A 171 8.98 4.00 5.44
N LEU A 172 7.76 4.53 5.55
CA LEU A 172 6.78 4.09 6.54
C LEU A 172 6.18 2.72 6.21
N LEU A 173 6.00 2.41 4.93
CA LEU A 173 5.56 1.10 4.48
C LEU A 173 6.57 0.04 4.89
N HIS A 174 7.86 0.29 4.70
CA HIS A 174 8.91 -0.62 5.17
C HIS A 174 8.95 -0.74 6.70
N MET A 175 8.91 0.39 7.43
CA MET A 175 8.91 0.40 8.90
C MET A 175 7.65 -0.22 9.52
N SER A 176 6.59 -0.43 8.73
CA SER A 176 5.36 -1.09 9.18
C SER A 176 5.41 -2.62 9.11
N ASP A 177 6.50 -3.17 8.55
CA ASP A 177 6.67 -4.60 8.25
C ASP A 177 5.61 -5.17 7.27
N LEU A 178 4.88 -4.31 6.56
CA LEU A 178 3.99 -4.72 5.46
C LEU A 178 4.76 -5.23 4.23
N ILE A 179 6.03 -4.84 4.10
CA ILE A 179 6.92 -5.30 3.03
C ILE A 179 8.26 -5.73 3.64
N PRO A 180 8.89 -6.81 3.13
CA PRO A 180 10.07 -7.38 3.74
C PRO A 180 11.35 -6.55 3.52
N ASN A 181 11.39 -5.76 2.45
CA ASN A 181 12.56 -4.98 2.05
C ASN A 181 12.19 -3.52 1.89
N ALA A 182 13.18 -2.64 2.08
CA ALA A 182 13.04 -1.23 1.74
C ALA A 182 12.90 -1.07 0.23
N PHE A 183 11.70 -0.70 -0.23
CA PHE A 183 11.41 -0.35 -1.61
C PHE A 183 11.34 1.16 -1.81
N THR A 184 11.46 1.58 -3.06
CA THR A 184 11.25 2.96 -3.50
C THR A 184 10.06 3.03 -4.45
N ALA A 185 9.68 4.24 -4.87
CA ALA A 185 8.60 4.46 -5.82
C ALA A 185 8.81 3.69 -7.14
N ASP A 186 10.06 3.53 -7.59
CA ASP A 186 10.42 2.77 -8.78
C ASP A 186 10.06 1.27 -8.67
N ASN A 187 9.58 0.81 -7.51
CA ASN A 187 9.19 -0.58 -7.27
C ASN A 187 7.68 -0.75 -7.07
N ASP A 188 6.87 0.29 -7.26
CA ASP A 188 5.43 0.27 -7.04
C ASP A 188 4.70 -0.82 -7.85
N PHE A 189 5.14 -1.09 -9.07
CA PHE A 189 4.62 -2.16 -9.92
C PHE A 189 4.75 -3.57 -9.31
N ARG A 190 5.63 -3.77 -8.31
CA ARG A 190 5.80 -5.06 -7.62
C ARG A 190 4.83 -5.23 -6.45
N MET A 191 4.22 -4.15 -5.97
CA MET A 191 3.38 -4.16 -4.77
C MET A 191 2.19 -5.12 -4.81
N PRO A 192 1.58 -5.42 -5.96
CA PRO A 192 0.54 -6.45 -6.02
C PRO A 192 1.01 -7.84 -5.55
N GLN A 193 2.30 -8.17 -5.66
CA GLN A 193 2.88 -9.42 -5.14
C GLN A 193 2.83 -9.49 -3.61
N TYR A 194 2.71 -8.34 -2.94
CA TYR A 194 2.56 -8.20 -1.49
C TYR A 194 1.12 -7.85 -1.10
N GLY A 195 0.15 -8.03 -2.01
CA GLY A 195 -1.26 -7.69 -1.75
C GLY A 195 -1.55 -6.19 -1.66
N ILE A 196 -0.64 -5.33 -2.13
CA ILE A 196 -0.75 -3.87 -2.02
C ILE A 196 -1.07 -3.23 -3.38
N GLY A 197 -2.07 -2.36 -3.43
CA GLY A 197 -2.41 -1.53 -4.59
C GLY A 197 -2.45 -0.04 -4.31
N PHE A 198 -2.55 0.74 -5.39
CA PHE A 198 -2.53 2.20 -5.36
C PHE A 198 -3.56 2.82 -6.30
N THR A 199 -4.23 3.86 -5.81
CA THR A 199 -5.11 4.73 -6.60
C THR A 199 -5.14 6.11 -5.96
N ASN A 200 -5.73 7.09 -6.65
CA ASN A 200 -6.07 8.38 -6.05
C ASN A 200 -7.58 8.63 -6.13
N ILE A 201 -8.11 9.43 -5.20
CA ILE A 201 -9.50 9.90 -5.27
C ILE A 201 -9.67 10.88 -6.45
N VAL A 202 -8.72 11.79 -6.65
CA VAL A 202 -8.70 12.72 -7.80
C VAL A 202 -7.54 12.37 -8.71
N GLN A 203 -7.84 12.15 -10.00
CA GLN A 203 -6.83 11.76 -10.99
C GLN A 203 -5.95 12.92 -11.46
N ARG A 204 -6.48 14.15 -11.43
CA ARG A 204 -5.78 15.34 -11.92
C ARG A 204 -4.54 15.63 -11.06
N PRO A 205 -3.36 15.78 -11.67
CA PRO A 205 -2.18 16.19 -10.93
C PRO A 205 -2.23 17.66 -10.49
N SER A 206 -1.58 17.97 -9.36
CA SER A 206 -1.42 19.35 -8.91
C SER A 206 -0.06 19.60 -8.23
N LYS A 207 0.26 20.88 -8.03
CA LYS A 207 1.44 21.31 -7.27
C LYS A 207 1.22 21.08 -5.78
N ALA A 208 0.04 21.43 -5.28
CA ALA A 208 -0.34 21.26 -3.90
C ALA A 208 -1.71 20.58 -3.76
N GLY A 209 -1.89 19.78 -2.72
CA GLY A 209 -3.20 19.18 -2.41
C GLY A 209 -4.28 20.19 -2.02
N SER A 210 -3.90 21.45 -1.74
CA SER A 210 -4.81 22.58 -1.58
C SER A 210 -5.52 22.99 -2.87
N ASP A 211 -4.96 22.62 -4.02
CA ASP A 211 -5.45 23.03 -5.34
C ASP A 211 -6.57 22.10 -5.84
N ILE A 212 -6.99 21.14 -5.01
CA ILE A 212 -8.07 20.20 -5.28
C ILE A 212 -9.35 20.70 -4.61
N THR A 213 -10.40 20.89 -5.39
CA THR A 213 -11.68 21.39 -4.89
C THR A 213 -12.49 20.29 -4.21
N LYS A 214 -13.51 20.68 -3.42
CA LYS A 214 -14.43 19.72 -2.81
C LYS A 214 -15.23 18.96 -3.87
N ASP A 215 -15.62 19.62 -4.96
CA ASP A 215 -16.39 19.00 -6.03
C ASP A 215 -15.57 17.93 -6.76
N GLU A 216 -14.27 18.17 -6.98
CA GLU A 216 -13.36 17.16 -7.51
C GLU A 216 -13.25 15.95 -6.58
N ILE A 217 -13.19 16.16 -5.27
CA ILE A 217 -13.17 15.08 -4.28
C ILE A 217 -14.48 14.28 -4.30
N THR A 218 -15.63 14.95 -4.35
CA THR A 218 -16.94 14.30 -4.40
C THR A 218 -17.09 13.45 -5.65
N ALA A 219 -16.79 14.02 -6.83
CA ALA A 219 -16.82 13.27 -8.10
C ALA A 219 -15.81 12.11 -8.10
N GLY A 220 -14.62 12.35 -7.54
CA GLY A 220 -13.59 11.33 -7.35
C GLY A 220 -14.02 10.19 -6.45
N ALA A 221 -14.78 10.46 -5.39
CA ALA A 221 -15.29 9.47 -4.46
C ALA A 221 -16.24 8.47 -5.13
N GLU A 222 -17.10 8.96 -6.03
CA GLU A 222 -18.01 8.11 -6.81
C GLU A 222 -17.24 7.13 -7.69
N LEU A 223 -16.23 7.62 -8.41
CA LEU A 223 -15.36 6.79 -9.25
C LEU A 223 -14.54 5.80 -8.42
N LEU A 224 -14.01 6.24 -7.28
CA LEU A 224 -13.29 5.37 -6.35
C LEU A 224 -14.19 4.24 -5.84
N MET A 225 -15.44 4.54 -5.50
CA MET A 225 -16.40 3.54 -5.05
C MET A 225 -16.67 2.49 -6.14
N GLN A 226 -16.72 2.87 -7.41
CA GLN A 226 -16.83 1.93 -8.53
C GLN A 226 -15.62 1.01 -8.60
N LYS A 227 -14.40 1.56 -8.48
CA LYS A 227 -13.15 0.77 -8.44
C LYS A 227 -13.14 -0.20 -7.26
N ILE A 228 -13.51 0.24 -6.07
CA ILE A 228 -13.55 -0.62 -4.87
C ILE A 228 -14.56 -1.75 -5.04
N LYS A 229 -15.74 -1.48 -5.60
CA LYS A 229 -16.73 -2.52 -5.91
C LYS A 229 -16.23 -3.53 -6.94
N MET A 230 -15.46 -3.08 -7.93
CA MET A 230 -14.91 -3.91 -8.99
C MET A 230 -13.75 -4.80 -8.50
N TYR A 231 -12.77 -4.22 -7.81
CA TYR A 231 -11.54 -4.91 -7.41
C TYR A 231 -11.64 -5.59 -6.04
N ARG A 232 -12.61 -5.19 -5.20
CA ARG A 232 -12.93 -5.77 -3.89
C ARG A 232 -11.68 -6.02 -3.01
N PRO A 233 -10.84 -5.01 -2.75
CA PRO A 233 -9.74 -5.18 -1.81
C PRO A 233 -10.29 -5.43 -0.40
N LYS A 234 -9.53 -6.12 0.46
CA LYS A 234 -9.94 -6.34 1.85
C LYS A 234 -9.96 -5.02 2.64
N ILE A 235 -8.91 -4.20 2.45
CA ILE A 235 -8.75 -2.90 3.11
C ILE A 235 -8.63 -1.78 2.09
N VAL A 236 -9.28 -0.66 2.39
CA VAL A 236 -9.06 0.62 1.71
C VAL A 236 -8.45 1.61 2.71
N ALA A 237 -7.21 2.02 2.46
CA ALA A 237 -6.44 2.88 3.35
C ALA A 237 -6.27 4.29 2.76
N PHE A 238 -7.00 5.26 3.33
CA PHE A 238 -6.92 6.65 2.89
C PHE A 238 -5.66 7.35 3.41
N ASN A 239 -4.81 7.82 2.49
CA ASN A 239 -3.56 8.50 2.79
C ASN A 239 -3.70 10.02 2.59
N GLY A 240 -4.24 10.71 3.60
CA GLY A 240 -4.27 12.17 3.69
C GLY A 240 -4.95 12.65 4.97
N ARG A 241 -4.48 13.76 5.55
CA ARG A 241 -5.09 14.34 6.77
C ARG A 241 -6.31 15.20 6.40
N GLY A 242 -7.44 14.97 7.08
CA GLY A 242 -8.55 15.94 7.18
C GLY A 242 -9.41 16.13 5.92
N ARG A 243 -9.41 15.16 4.98
CA ARG A 243 -10.12 15.25 3.69
C ARG A 243 -10.97 14.01 3.37
N PHE A 244 -10.98 13.02 4.26
CA PHE A 244 -11.64 11.72 4.10
C PHE A 244 -12.45 11.42 5.36
#